data_AF-A0A4R2TGB8-F1
#
_entry.id   AF-A0A4R2TGB8-F1
#
_cell.length_a   1.000
_cell.length_b   1.000
_cell.length_c   1.000
_cell.angle_alpha   90.00
_cell.angle_beta   90.00
_cell.angle_gamma   90.00
#
_symmetry.space_group_name_H-M   'P 1'
#
loop_
_entity.id
_entity.type
_entity.pdbx_description
1 polymer ?
#
loop_
_entity_poly.entity_id
_entity_poly.type
_entity_poly.pdbx_seq_one_letter_code
_entity_poly.pdbx_strand_id
1 'polypeptide(L)'
;MRATFRTLITELNVTAFARNRHDHAVSVMRWALILVPMAALVGTLCAAFLWSLDAVTRLRFAWPWLLYLLPVGGFVVGLLYHLTGRSVEGGNNLIVEQIHEPGGGVPLRMAPLIFLGTVVTHLFGGSAGREGTAVQLGGSLASGFGRALKLDADGTRILLMGGIAAGFGAVFGTPIAGAVFALEVLAIDVAETALARAEGAQESATTALGMIEEQDRPSSA
;
A
#
# COMPACT_ATOMS: atom_id res chain seq x y z
N MET A 1 -54.13 6.05 -10.92
CA MET A 1 -53.08 6.12 -9.88
C MET A 1 -52.87 4.83 -9.07
N ARG A 2 -53.91 4.04 -8.71
CA ARG A 2 -53.72 2.81 -7.92
C ARG A 2 -53.07 1.62 -8.66
N ALA A 3 -53.23 1.54 -9.99
CA ALA A 3 -52.65 0.46 -10.79
C ALA A 3 -51.10 0.54 -10.85
N THR A 4 -50.55 1.73 -10.97
CA THR A 4 -49.10 1.99 -11.07
C THR A 4 -48.35 1.64 -9.78
N PHE A 5 -48.95 1.86 -8.61
CA PHE A 5 -48.33 1.56 -7.32
C PHE A 5 -48.22 0.05 -7.04
N ARG A 6 -49.19 -0.74 -7.54
CA ARG A 6 -49.16 -2.19 -7.41
C ARG A 6 -48.07 -2.83 -8.29
N THR A 7 -47.84 -2.27 -9.48
CA THR A 7 -46.75 -2.69 -10.38
C THR A 7 -45.38 -2.35 -9.80
N LEU A 8 -45.24 -1.19 -9.14
CA LEU A 8 -43.99 -0.73 -8.53
C LEU A 8 -43.54 -1.59 -7.32
N ILE A 9 -44.49 -2.12 -6.55
CA ILE A 9 -44.22 -3.04 -5.43
C ILE A 9 -43.92 -4.47 -5.94
N THR A 10 -44.42 -4.84 -7.11
CA THR A 10 -44.16 -6.16 -7.71
C THR A 10 -42.77 -6.24 -8.35
N GLU A 11 -42.25 -5.11 -8.85
CA GLU A 11 -40.85 -4.93 -9.32
C GLU A 11 -39.83 -4.87 -8.16
N LEU A 12 -40.26 -4.49 -6.95
CA LEU A 12 -39.47 -4.65 -5.74
C LEU A 12 -39.44 -6.13 -5.37
N ASN A 13 -38.54 -6.88 -5.98
CA ASN A 13 -38.27 -8.25 -5.61
C ASN A 13 -37.65 -8.28 -4.20
N VAL A 14 -38.49 -8.23 -3.16
CA VAL A 14 -38.12 -8.23 -1.74
C VAL A 14 -37.22 -9.42 -1.40
N THR A 15 -37.40 -10.55 -2.10
CA THR A 15 -36.55 -11.73 -1.96
C THR A 15 -35.18 -11.59 -2.61
N ALA A 16 -35.04 -10.79 -3.68
CA ALA A 16 -33.73 -10.42 -4.23
C ALA A 16 -33.03 -9.37 -3.35
N PHE A 17 -33.78 -8.41 -2.81
CA PHE A 17 -33.25 -7.42 -1.87
C PHE A 17 -32.74 -8.05 -0.57
N ALA A 18 -33.51 -8.96 0.04
CA ALA A 18 -33.11 -9.67 1.25
C ALA A 18 -31.92 -10.61 1.02
N ARG A 19 -31.86 -11.28 -0.14
CA ARG A 19 -30.75 -12.16 -0.53
C ARG A 19 -29.46 -11.38 -0.78
N ASN A 20 -29.52 -10.27 -1.52
CA ASN A 20 -28.37 -9.39 -1.70
C ASN A 20 -27.83 -8.87 -0.36
N ARG A 21 -28.71 -8.47 0.57
CA ARG A 21 -28.30 -8.03 1.91
C ARG A 21 -27.60 -9.14 2.70
N HIS A 22 -28.09 -10.38 2.60
CA HIS A 22 -27.47 -11.54 3.22
C HIS A 22 -26.09 -11.84 2.62
N ASP A 23 -25.97 -11.82 1.29
CA ASP A 23 -24.71 -12.11 0.59
C ASP A 23 -23.65 -11.03 0.88
N HIS A 24 -24.04 -9.76 0.96
CA HIS A 24 -23.16 -8.69 1.41
C HIS A 24 -22.74 -8.85 2.87
N ALA A 25 -23.66 -9.21 3.77
CA ALA A 25 -23.34 -9.43 5.18
C ALA A 25 -22.35 -10.58 5.37
N VAL A 26 -22.51 -11.67 4.63
CA VAL A 26 -21.57 -12.81 4.65
C VAL A 26 -20.20 -12.40 4.11
N SER A 27 -20.14 -11.60 3.04
CA SER A 27 -18.88 -11.08 2.50
C SER A 27 -18.16 -10.19 3.50
N VAL A 28 -18.87 -9.23 4.12
CA VAL A 28 -18.31 -8.35 5.14
C VAL A 28 -17.80 -9.14 6.35
N MET A 29 -18.57 -10.13 6.82
CA MET A 29 -18.15 -11.01 7.91
C MET A 29 -16.87 -11.78 7.56
N ARG A 30 -16.80 -12.36 6.35
CA ARG A 30 -15.62 -13.09 5.87
C ARG A 30 -14.38 -12.20 5.87
N TRP A 31 -14.51 -10.99 5.32
CA TRP A 31 -13.41 -10.03 5.27
C TRP A 31 -13.02 -9.51 6.65
N ALA A 32 -13.98 -9.26 7.54
CA ALA A 32 -13.71 -8.87 8.92
C ALA A 32 -12.92 -9.95 9.67
N LEU A 33 -13.29 -11.22 9.52
CA LEU A 33 -12.58 -12.35 10.13
C LEU A 33 -11.12 -12.51 9.66
N ILE A 34 -10.79 -12.00 8.47
CA ILE A 34 -9.42 -12.02 7.94
C ILE A 34 -8.65 -10.74 8.31
N LEU A 35 -9.27 -9.58 8.16
CA LEU A 35 -8.63 -8.28 8.32
C LEU A 35 -8.37 -7.95 9.80
N VAL A 36 -9.27 -8.29 10.72
CA VAL A 36 -9.10 -8.02 12.15
C VAL A 36 -7.84 -8.70 12.74
N PRO A 37 -7.63 -10.02 12.59
CA PRO A 37 -6.42 -10.65 13.13
C PRO A 37 -5.15 -10.16 12.43
N MET A 38 -5.21 -9.92 11.12
CA MET A 38 -4.08 -9.32 10.40
C MET A 38 -3.74 -7.93 10.94
N ALA A 39 -4.73 -7.05 11.09
CA ALA A 39 -4.54 -5.70 11.61
C ALA A 39 -4.04 -5.71 13.06
N ALA A 40 -4.51 -6.64 13.90
CA ALA A 40 -4.02 -6.82 15.26
C ALA A 40 -2.53 -7.22 15.27
N LEU A 41 -2.11 -8.14 14.39
CA LEU A 41 -0.71 -8.53 14.26
C LEU A 41 0.17 -7.40 13.72
N VAL A 42 -0.28 -6.69 12.69
CA VAL A 42 0.40 -5.51 12.16
C VAL A 42 0.55 -4.44 13.24
N GLY A 43 -0.53 -4.13 13.96
CA GLY A 43 -0.53 -3.17 15.06
C GLY A 43 0.42 -3.58 16.18
N THR A 44 0.43 -4.86 16.56
CA THR A 44 1.36 -5.39 17.58
C THR A 44 2.81 -5.26 17.12
N LEU A 45 3.10 -5.58 15.86
CA LEU A 45 4.45 -5.43 15.29
C LEU A 45 4.89 -3.97 15.24
N CYS A 46 4.00 -3.05 14.84
CA CYS A 46 4.24 -1.61 14.87
C CYS A 46 4.44 -1.09 16.29
N ALA A 47 3.69 -1.58 17.28
CA ALA A 47 3.89 -1.22 18.68
C ALA A 47 5.27 -1.68 19.20
N ALA A 48 5.67 -2.92 18.89
CA ALA A 48 7.01 -3.42 19.22
C ALA A 48 8.11 -2.59 18.54
N PHE A 49 7.89 -2.16 17.30
CA PHE A 49 8.79 -1.29 16.56
C PHE A 49 8.94 0.08 17.25
N LEU A 50 7.83 0.76 17.55
CA LEU A 50 7.86 2.05 18.25
C LEU A 50 8.52 1.96 19.62
N TRP A 51 8.24 0.89 20.37
CA TRP A 51 8.88 0.66 21.67
C TRP A 51 10.39 0.45 21.54
N SER A 52 10.82 -0.27 20.49
CA SER A 52 12.24 -0.45 20.18
C SER A 52 12.91 0.87 19.81
N LEU A 53 12.25 1.72 19.01
CA LEU A 53 12.75 3.05 18.68
C LEU A 53 12.90 3.95 19.91
N ASP A 54 11.92 3.94 20.82
CA ASP A 54 11.98 4.68 22.07
C ASP A 54 13.10 4.16 22.99
N ALA A 55 13.28 2.84 23.07
CA ALA A 55 14.37 2.22 23.82
C ALA A 55 15.76 2.63 23.29
N VAL A 56 16.01 2.51 21.98
CA VAL A 56 17.30 2.91 21.40
C VAL A 56 17.52 4.42 21.44
N THR A 57 16.45 5.22 21.37
CA THR A 57 16.53 6.67 21.53
C THR A 57 16.98 7.04 22.94
N ARG A 58 16.38 6.43 23.97
CA ARG A 58 16.81 6.61 25.36
C ARG A 58 18.26 6.18 25.57
N LEU A 59 18.67 5.04 24.98
CA LEU A 59 20.04 4.56 25.07
C LEU A 59 21.03 5.53 24.42
N ARG A 60 20.68 6.07 23.23
CA ARG A 60 21.46 7.09 22.54
C ARG A 60 21.64 8.36 23.38
N PHE A 61 20.60 8.81 24.08
CA PHE A 61 20.70 9.96 24.99
C PHE A 61 21.52 9.66 26.25
N ALA A 62 21.48 8.43 26.77
CA ALA A 62 22.32 8.00 27.87
C ALA A 62 23.81 7.87 27.49
N TRP A 63 24.09 7.49 26.24
CA TRP A 63 25.44 7.26 25.72
C TRP A 63 25.69 8.02 24.40
N PRO A 64 25.89 9.36 24.44
CA PRO A 64 25.99 10.18 23.23
C PRO A 64 27.14 9.80 22.28
N TRP A 65 28.18 9.13 22.78
CA TRP A 65 29.30 8.66 21.98
C TRP A 65 28.89 7.63 20.91
N LEU A 66 27.72 6.98 21.05
CA LEU A 66 27.15 6.11 20.03
C LEU A 66 27.01 6.81 18.67
N LEU A 67 26.84 8.15 18.65
CA LEU A 67 26.78 8.93 17.41
C LEU A 67 28.03 8.77 16.54
N TYR A 68 29.21 8.60 17.13
CA TYR A 68 30.45 8.40 16.39
C TYR A 68 30.50 7.05 15.67
N LEU A 69 29.66 6.08 16.08
CA LEU A 69 29.55 4.79 15.42
C LEU A 69 28.55 4.80 14.26
N LEU A 70 27.95 5.95 13.92
CA LEU A 70 27.01 6.06 12.80
C LEU A 70 27.57 5.53 11.46
N PRO A 71 28.82 5.80 11.05
CA PRO A 71 29.36 5.24 9.80
C PRO A 71 29.43 3.72 9.82
N VAL A 72 29.77 3.14 10.99
CA VAL A 72 29.83 1.69 11.18
C VAL A 72 28.43 1.08 11.16
N GLY A 73 27.47 1.71 11.84
CA GLY A 73 26.07 1.30 11.84
C GLY A 73 25.46 1.32 10.44
N GLY A 74 25.67 2.42 9.70
CA GLY A 74 25.23 2.55 8.31
C GLY A 74 25.87 1.50 7.40
N PHE A 75 27.17 1.23 7.57
CA PHE A 75 27.86 0.18 6.82
C PHE A 75 27.28 -1.21 7.11
N VAL A 76 27.02 -1.54 8.38
CA VAL A 76 26.42 -2.83 8.77
C VAL A 76 25.02 -2.99 8.19
N VAL A 77 24.17 -1.95 8.26
CA VAL A 77 22.83 -1.98 7.67
C VAL A 77 22.91 -2.09 6.14
N GLY A 78 23.77 -1.31 5.49
CA GLY A 78 24.01 -1.37 4.05
C GLY A 78 24.51 -2.74 3.60
N LEU A 79 25.44 -3.34 4.34
CA LEU A 79 25.95 -4.69 4.06
C LEU A 79 24.85 -5.75 4.26
N LEU A 80 24.04 -5.63 5.31
CA LEU A 80 22.90 -6.52 5.53
C LEU A 80 21.93 -6.47 4.35
N TYR A 81 21.57 -5.27 3.87
CA TYR A 81 20.72 -5.08 2.69
C TYR A 81 21.40 -5.59 1.41
N HIS A 82 22.71 -5.40 1.24
CA HIS A 82 23.43 -5.92 0.08
C HIS A 82 23.45 -7.46 0.04
N LEU A 83 23.63 -8.12 1.19
CA LEU A 83 23.73 -9.57 1.28
C LEU A 83 22.36 -10.26 1.26
N THR A 84 21.37 -9.70 1.96
CA THR A 84 20.08 -10.37 2.20
C THR A 84 18.89 -9.66 1.55
N GLY A 85 19.10 -8.43 1.07
CA GLY A 85 18.05 -7.49 0.73
C GLY A 85 17.75 -7.30 -0.76
N ARG A 86 18.40 -8.02 -1.68
CA ARG A 86 18.17 -7.86 -3.15
C ARG A 86 16.69 -7.95 -3.56
N SER A 87 15.87 -8.74 -2.85
CA SER A 87 14.44 -8.83 -3.18
C SER A 87 13.57 -7.79 -2.49
N VAL A 88 14.11 -6.99 -1.57
CA VAL A 88 13.37 -5.97 -0.79
C VAL A 88 13.91 -4.57 -1.06
N GLU A 89 14.84 -4.44 -2.01
CA GLU A 89 15.48 -3.18 -2.42
C GLU A 89 14.47 -2.15 -2.93
N GLY A 90 13.41 -2.59 -3.62
CA GLY A 90 12.33 -1.70 -4.03
C GLY A 90 11.47 -1.16 -2.88
N GLY A 91 11.62 -1.68 -1.65
CA GLY A 91 10.99 -1.13 -0.44
C GLY A 91 9.49 -0.91 -0.57
N ASN A 92 9.04 0.33 -0.39
CA ASN A 92 7.63 0.72 -0.53
C ASN A 92 7.11 0.50 -1.95
N ASN A 93 7.94 0.70 -2.98
CA ASN A 93 7.51 0.59 -4.37
C ASN A 93 7.04 -0.83 -4.69
N LEU A 94 7.65 -1.87 -4.09
CA LEU A 94 7.19 -3.26 -4.25
C LEU A 94 5.77 -3.47 -3.73
N ILE A 95 5.38 -2.73 -2.69
CA ILE A 95 4.03 -2.83 -2.12
C ILE A 95 3.04 -2.09 -3.01
N VAL A 96 3.40 -0.89 -3.47
CA VAL A 96 2.60 -0.10 -4.41
C VAL A 96 2.39 -0.88 -5.70
N GLU A 97 3.46 -1.42 -6.30
CA GLU A 97 3.41 -2.27 -7.49
C GLU A 97 2.52 -3.49 -7.26
N GLN A 98 2.65 -4.20 -6.13
CA GLN A 98 1.80 -5.36 -5.85
C GLN A 98 0.32 -5.02 -5.63
N ILE A 99 0.00 -3.78 -5.21
CA ILE A 99 -1.39 -3.30 -5.11
C ILE A 99 -1.98 -3.06 -6.50
N HIS A 100 -1.18 -2.59 -7.46
CA HIS A 100 -1.62 -2.24 -8.81
C HIS A 100 -1.58 -3.43 -9.76
N GLU A 101 -0.48 -4.17 -9.75
CA GLU A 101 -0.24 -5.38 -10.54
C GLU A 101 0.09 -6.56 -9.61
N PRO A 102 -0.94 -7.28 -9.11
CA PRO A 102 -0.72 -8.42 -8.22
C PRO A 102 -0.01 -9.56 -8.95
N GLY A 103 1.26 -9.83 -8.62
CA GLY A 103 2.01 -10.93 -9.24
C GLY A 103 3.45 -11.08 -8.76
N GLY A 104 4.14 -9.98 -8.47
CA GLY A 104 5.54 -9.99 -7.99
C GLY A 104 5.71 -10.48 -6.55
N GLY A 105 4.70 -10.25 -5.70
CA GLY A 105 4.66 -10.62 -4.29
C GLY A 105 5.58 -9.77 -3.41
N VAL A 106 5.11 -9.40 -2.20
CA VAL A 106 5.96 -8.70 -1.23
C VAL A 106 6.66 -9.73 -0.35
N PRO A 107 8.00 -9.77 -0.30
CA PRO A 107 8.70 -10.75 0.53
C PRO A 107 8.42 -10.53 2.03
N LEU A 108 8.04 -11.61 2.73
CA LEU A 108 7.85 -11.60 4.19
C LEU A 108 9.13 -11.22 4.96
N ARG A 109 10.30 -11.44 4.37
CA ARG A 109 11.59 -11.02 4.93
C ARG A 109 11.79 -9.50 4.94
N MET A 110 10.98 -8.74 4.23
CA MET A 110 11.04 -7.27 4.26
C MET A 110 10.79 -6.73 5.68
N ALA A 111 9.80 -7.28 6.38
CA ALA A 111 9.44 -6.85 7.72
C ALA A 111 10.60 -6.89 8.74
N PRO A 112 11.31 -8.01 8.97
CA PRO A 112 12.42 -8.05 9.91
C PRO A 112 13.62 -7.20 9.45
N LEU A 113 13.88 -7.12 8.13
CA LEU A 113 14.98 -6.31 7.60
C LEU A 113 14.77 -4.81 7.86
N ILE A 114 13.60 -4.27 7.52
CA ILE A 114 13.31 -2.85 7.73
C ILE A 114 13.19 -2.52 9.22
N PHE A 115 12.65 -3.45 10.03
CA PHE A 115 12.58 -3.28 11.48
C PHE A 115 13.97 -3.10 12.07
N LEU A 116 14.88 -4.06 11.82
CA LEU A 116 16.22 -4.05 12.39
C LEU A 116 17.05 -2.90 11.80
N GLY A 117 16.97 -2.68 10.49
CA GLY A 117 17.68 -1.61 9.82
C GLY A 117 17.34 -0.23 10.40
N THR A 118 16.05 0.05 10.60
CA THR A 118 15.61 1.33 11.15
C THR A 118 15.95 1.48 12.64
N VAL A 119 15.86 0.41 13.44
CA VAL A 119 16.26 0.42 14.86
C VAL A 119 17.76 0.68 15.01
N VAL A 120 18.61 -0.01 14.24
CA VAL A 120 20.06 0.20 14.25
C VAL A 120 20.41 1.62 13.79
N THR A 121 19.74 2.11 12.75
CA THR A 121 19.93 3.47 12.25
C THR A 121 19.60 4.52 13.32
N HIS A 122 18.47 4.36 14.03
CA HIS A 122 18.10 5.27 15.13
C HIS A 122 19.03 5.18 16.34
N LEU A 123 19.53 3.98 16.66
CA LEU A 123 20.46 3.76 17.77
C LEU A 123 21.73 4.61 17.61
N PHE A 124 22.29 4.65 16.40
CA PHE A 124 23.48 5.43 16.10
C PHE A 124 23.18 6.89 15.72
N GLY A 125 21.91 7.31 15.78
CA GLY A 125 21.48 8.69 15.52
C GLY A 125 21.33 9.06 14.04
N GLY A 126 21.19 8.07 13.16
CA GLY A 126 20.80 8.29 11.77
C GLY A 126 19.34 8.73 11.66
N SER A 127 19.06 9.58 10.68
CA SER A 127 17.69 10.00 10.35
C SER A 127 17.02 8.92 9.50
N ALA A 128 16.02 8.24 10.04
CA ALA A 128 15.20 7.28 9.31
C ALA A 128 13.71 7.49 9.61
N GLY A 129 12.87 7.36 8.59
CA GLY A 129 11.43 7.57 8.73
C GLY A 129 10.70 6.37 9.33
N ARG A 130 9.79 6.64 10.26
CA ARG A 130 8.82 5.64 10.77
C ARG A 130 7.69 5.35 9.77
N GLU A 131 7.42 6.26 8.85
CA GLU A 131 6.28 6.19 7.91
C GLU A 131 6.46 5.04 6.91
N GLY A 132 7.57 5.06 6.16
CA GLY A 132 7.88 3.99 5.20
C GLY A 132 8.07 2.63 5.87
N THR A 133 8.62 2.61 7.08
CA THR A 133 8.74 1.36 7.87
C THR A 133 7.36 0.80 8.22
N ALA A 134 6.40 1.64 8.60
CA ALA A 134 5.02 1.21 8.90
C ALA A 134 4.35 0.55 7.69
N VAL A 135 4.51 1.17 6.52
CA VAL A 135 3.98 0.66 5.24
C VAL A 135 4.62 -0.69 4.90
N GLN A 136 5.94 -0.83 5.05
CA GLN A 136 6.66 -2.07 4.77
C GLN A 136 6.29 -3.21 5.71
N LEU A 137 6.16 -2.94 7.02
CA LEU A 137 5.73 -3.92 8.00
C LEU A 137 4.30 -4.39 7.70
N GLY A 138 3.39 -3.45 7.43
CA GLY A 138 1.99 -3.73 7.09
C GLY A 138 1.84 -4.51 5.79
N GLY A 139 2.47 -4.05 4.70
CA GLY A 139 2.41 -4.68 3.38
C GLY A 139 3.07 -6.07 3.35
N SER A 140 4.20 -6.24 4.02
CA SER A 140 4.91 -7.52 4.09
C SER A 140 4.10 -8.58 4.86
N LEU A 141 3.51 -8.23 6.00
CA LEU A 141 2.61 -9.11 6.75
C LEU A 141 1.34 -9.43 5.96
N ALA A 142 0.70 -8.41 5.36
CA ALA A 142 -0.49 -8.59 4.54
C ALA A 142 -0.24 -9.53 3.34
N SER A 143 0.91 -9.40 2.67
CA SER A 143 1.28 -10.33 1.59
C SER A 143 1.47 -11.76 2.09
N GLY A 144 2.05 -11.93 3.28
CA GLY A 144 2.14 -13.24 3.95
C GLY A 144 0.77 -13.86 4.23
N PHE A 145 -0.17 -13.06 4.75
CA PHE A 145 -1.56 -13.49 4.96
C PHE A 145 -2.24 -13.87 3.64
N GLY A 146 -2.07 -13.07 2.59
CA GLY A 146 -2.65 -13.35 1.27
C GLY A 146 -2.15 -14.66 0.68
N ARG A 147 -0.84 -14.92 0.81
CA ARG A 147 -0.23 -16.20 0.41
C ARG A 147 -0.71 -17.38 1.25
N ALA A 148 -0.80 -17.23 2.57
CA ALA A 148 -1.25 -18.29 3.46
C ALA A 148 -2.71 -18.68 3.19
N LEU A 149 -3.56 -17.70 2.90
CA LEU A 149 -4.98 -17.90 2.58
C LEU A 149 -5.24 -18.21 1.10
N LYS A 150 -4.19 -18.24 0.25
CA LYS A 150 -4.26 -18.48 -1.20
C LYS A 150 -5.30 -17.59 -1.89
N LEU A 151 -5.31 -16.30 -1.54
CA LEU A 151 -6.23 -15.34 -2.13
C LEU A 151 -5.88 -15.07 -3.59
N ASP A 152 -6.90 -14.66 -4.35
CA ASP A 152 -6.74 -14.13 -5.70
C ASP A 152 -6.12 -12.72 -5.68
N ALA A 153 -5.91 -12.16 -6.87
CA ALA A 153 -5.32 -10.83 -7.06
C ALA A 153 -6.10 -9.76 -6.30
N ASP A 154 -7.42 -9.73 -6.45
CA ASP A 154 -8.31 -8.78 -5.79
C ASP A 154 -8.29 -8.94 -4.27
N GLY A 155 -8.32 -10.18 -3.77
CA GLY A 155 -8.25 -10.44 -2.35
C GLY A 155 -6.91 -10.06 -1.73
N THR A 156 -5.81 -10.29 -2.46
CA THR A 156 -4.47 -9.87 -2.05
C THR A 156 -4.36 -8.34 -1.98
N ARG A 157 -4.95 -7.63 -2.96
CA ARG A 157 -5.01 -6.17 -2.98
C ARG A 157 -5.74 -5.62 -1.76
N ILE A 158 -6.90 -6.18 -1.41
CA ILE A 158 -7.65 -5.78 -0.20
C ILE A 158 -6.81 -5.99 1.07
N LEU A 159 -6.10 -7.11 1.19
CA LEU A 159 -5.21 -7.36 2.33
C LEU A 159 -4.08 -6.35 2.41
N LEU A 160 -3.41 -6.06 1.30
CA LEU A 160 -2.30 -5.11 1.26
C LEU A 160 -2.76 -3.72 1.67
N MET A 161 -3.87 -3.24 1.12
CA MET A 161 -4.46 -1.96 1.53
C MET A 161 -4.81 -1.94 3.02
N GLY A 162 -5.44 -2.99 3.53
CA GLY A 162 -5.77 -3.12 4.95
C GLY A 162 -4.52 -3.16 5.85
N GLY A 163 -3.46 -3.84 5.42
CA GLY A 163 -2.19 -3.92 6.14
C GLY A 163 -1.46 -2.58 6.19
N ILE A 164 -1.42 -1.84 5.08
CA ILE A 164 -0.86 -0.48 5.03
C ILE A 164 -1.66 0.45 5.93
N ALA A 165 -2.99 0.44 5.83
CA ALA A 165 -3.85 1.25 6.66
C ALA A 165 -3.65 0.96 8.16
N ALA A 166 -3.56 -0.32 8.53
CA ALA A 166 -3.31 -0.75 9.89
C ALA A 166 -1.91 -0.33 10.38
N GLY A 167 -0.87 -0.52 9.57
CA GLY A 167 0.51 -0.17 9.92
C GLY A 167 0.69 1.34 10.09
N PHE A 168 0.23 2.12 9.11
CA PHE A 168 0.26 3.58 9.17
C PHE A 168 -0.57 4.09 10.35
N GLY A 169 -1.82 3.63 10.48
CA GLY A 169 -2.69 4.01 11.59
C GLY A 169 -2.10 3.69 12.96
N ALA A 170 -1.41 2.56 13.12
CA ALA A 170 -0.74 2.17 14.36
C ALA A 170 0.48 3.05 14.68
N VAL A 171 1.30 3.40 13.68
CA VAL A 171 2.51 4.20 13.89
C VAL A 171 2.21 5.66 14.21
N PHE A 172 1.12 6.20 13.66
CA PHE A 172 0.73 7.60 13.84
C PHE A 172 -0.39 7.82 14.85
N GLY A 173 -1.06 6.76 15.31
CA GLY A 173 -2.22 6.86 16.20
C GLY A 173 -3.46 7.45 15.51
N THR A 174 -3.50 7.43 14.18
CA THR A 174 -4.52 8.09 13.35
C THR A 174 -5.14 7.08 12.36
N PRO A 175 -6.07 6.22 12.81
CA PRO A 175 -6.62 5.15 11.98
C PRO A 175 -7.34 5.66 10.73
N ILE A 176 -8.06 6.79 10.83
CA ILE A 176 -8.73 7.42 9.69
C ILE A 176 -7.70 7.89 8.65
N ALA A 177 -6.61 8.51 9.10
CA ALA A 177 -5.54 8.95 8.20
C ALA A 177 -4.86 7.76 7.51
N GLY A 178 -4.62 6.66 8.24
CA GLY A 178 -4.10 5.42 7.65
C GLY A 178 -5.03 4.83 6.58
N ALA A 179 -6.34 4.86 6.80
CA ALA A 179 -7.31 4.41 5.81
C ALA A 179 -7.32 5.30 4.55
N VAL A 180 -7.30 6.62 4.72
CA VAL A 180 -7.22 7.58 3.60
C VAL A 180 -5.92 7.40 2.84
N PHE A 181 -4.79 7.30 3.54
CA PHE A 181 -3.48 7.07 2.94
C PHE A 181 -3.46 5.78 2.09
N ALA A 182 -4.04 4.69 2.58
CA ALA A 182 -4.12 3.46 1.81
C ALA A 182 -4.97 3.62 0.53
N LEU A 183 -6.03 4.44 0.56
CA LEU A 183 -6.82 4.78 -0.62
C LEU A 183 -6.06 5.68 -1.60
N GLU A 184 -5.26 6.63 -1.10
CA GLU A 184 -4.41 7.47 -1.94
C GLU A 184 -3.36 6.63 -2.67
N VAL A 185 -2.71 5.69 -1.96
CA VAL A 185 -1.75 4.74 -2.55
C VAL A 185 -2.37 3.93 -3.69
N LEU A 186 -3.68 3.62 -3.62
CA LEU A 186 -4.42 2.96 -4.69
C LEU A 186 -4.67 3.84 -5.91
N ALA A 187 -4.83 5.14 -5.68
CA ALA A 187 -5.28 6.09 -6.69
C ALA A 187 -4.13 6.62 -7.57
N ILE A 188 -2.88 6.53 -7.10
CA ILE A 188 -1.69 7.06 -7.78
C ILE A 188 -1.58 6.54 -9.23
N ASP A 189 -1.82 5.25 -9.47
CA ASP A 189 -1.71 4.68 -10.83
C ASP A 189 -2.94 4.96 -11.71
N VAL A 190 -4.13 5.14 -11.11
CA VAL A 190 -5.31 5.58 -11.88
C VAL A 190 -5.05 6.96 -12.49
N ALA A 191 -4.39 7.84 -11.74
CA ALA A 191 -4.00 9.16 -12.23
C ALA A 191 -2.90 9.08 -13.30
N GLU A 192 -1.86 8.28 -13.07
CA GLU A 192 -0.72 8.14 -13.99
C GLU A 192 -1.12 7.46 -15.31
N THR A 193 -1.90 6.38 -15.24
CA THR A 193 -2.47 5.72 -16.43
C THR A 193 -3.47 6.64 -17.17
N ALA A 194 -4.25 7.45 -16.45
CA ALA A 194 -5.17 8.41 -17.08
C ALA A 194 -4.40 9.54 -17.78
N LEU A 195 -3.32 10.03 -17.17
CA LEU A 195 -2.43 11.05 -17.75
C LEU A 195 -1.72 10.50 -19.00
N ALA A 196 -1.12 9.31 -18.93
CA ALA A 196 -0.45 8.68 -20.07
C ALA A 196 -1.42 8.44 -21.25
N ARG A 197 -2.67 8.07 -20.97
CA ARG A 197 -3.72 7.96 -22.01
C ARG A 197 -4.15 9.31 -22.56
N ALA A 198 -4.19 10.35 -21.74
CA ALA A 198 -4.51 11.70 -22.18
C ALA A 198 -3.40 12.29 -23.05
N GLU A 199 -2.13 12.09 -22.69
CA GLU A 199 -0.97 12.50 -23.48
C GLU A 199 -0.93 11.79 -24.84
N GLY A 200 -1.09 10.47 -24.88
CA GLY A 200 -1.15 9.72 -26.14
C GLY A 200 -2.33 10.09 -27.04
N ALA A 201 -3.47 10.47 -26.44
CA ALA A 201 -4.62 10.99 -27.19
C ALA A 201 -4.35 12.39 -27.77
N GLN A 202 -3.65 13.27 -27.04
CA GLN A 202 -3.23 14.58 -27.54
C GLN A 202 -2.21 14.44 -28.68
N GLU A 203 -1.21 13.59 -28.54
CA GLU A 203 -0.17 13.39 -29.55
C GLU A 203 -0.74 12.85 -30.88
N SER A 204 -1.73 11.95 -30.78
CA SER A 204 -2.48 11.44 -31.94
C SER A 204 -3.33 12.53 -32.60
N ALA A 205 -3.95 13.41 -31.81
CA ALA A 205 -4.76 14.53 -32.32
C ALA A 205 -3.89 15.60 -33.02
N THR A 206 -2.73 15.94 -32.45
CA THR A 206 -1.78 16.88 -33.07
C THR A 206 -1.18 16.32 -34.35
N THR A 207 -0.86 15.03 -34.38
CA THR A 207 -0.38 14.36 -35.60
C THR A 207 -1.43 14.37 -36.71
N ALA A 208 -2.69 14.09 -36.38
CA ALA A 208 -3.79 14.13 -37.34
C ALA A 208 -4.04 15.55 -37.88
N LEU A 209 -3.96 16.58 -37.02
CA LEU A 209 -4.05 17.98 -37.44
C LEU A 209 -2.89 18.40 -38.34
N GLY A 210 -1.66 17.99 -38.00
CA GLY A 210 -0.48 18.25 -38.84
C GLY A 210 -0.58 17.60 -40.22
N MET A 211 -1.11 16.38 -40.30
CA MET A 211 -1.37 15.70 -41.58
C MET A 211 -2.44 16.41 -42.43
N ILE A 212 -3.45 17.02 -41.79
CA ILE A 212 -4.47 17.82 -42.48
C ILE A 212 -3.88 19.14 -42.99
N GLU A 213 -3.07 19.84 -42.19
CA GLU A 213 -2.39 21.09 -42.60
C GLU A 213 -1.36 20.85 -43.72
N GLU A 214 -0.67 19.71 -43.73
CA GLU A 214 0.30 19.36 -44.78
C GLU A 214 -0.41 19.05 -46.12
N GLN A 215 -1.62 18.49 -46.07
CA GLN A 215 -2.41 18.19 -47.26
C GLN A 215 -3.08 19.43 -47.89
N ASP A 216 -3.30 20.48 -47.09
CA ASP A 216 -3.87 21.76 -47.55
C ASP A 216 -2.78 22.78 -47.93
N ARG A 217 -1.50 22.37 -47.91
CA ARG A 217 -0.38 23.22 -48.31
C ARG A 217 -0.40 23.40 -49.83
N PRO A 218 -0.60 24.62 -50.37
CA PRO A 218 -0.65 24.83 -51.81
C PRO A 218 0.71 24.48 -52.42
N SER A 219 0.71 23.64 -53.47
CA SER A 219 1.93 23.30 -54.19
C SER A 219 2.46 24.55 -54.88
N SER A 220 3.40 25.24 -54.25
CA SER A 220 4.12 26.34 -54.88
C SER A 220 4.98 25.77 -56.00
N ALA A 221 4.55 26.01 -57.23
CA ALA A 221 5.36 25.92 -58.44
C ALA A 221 6.40 27.04 -58.49
#